data_AF-A0A2T4VLG6-F1
#
_entry.id   AF-A0A2T4VLG6-F1
#
_cell.length_a   1.000
_cell.length_b   1.000
_cell.length_c   1.000
_cell.angle_alpha   90.00
_cell.angle_beta   90.00
_cell.angle_gamma   90.00
#
_symmetry.space_group_name_H-M   'P 1'
#
loop_
_entity.id
_entity.type
_entity.pdbx_description
1 polymer ?
#
loop_
_entity_poly.entity_id
_entity_poly.type
_entity_poly.pdbx_seq_one_letter_code
_entity_poly.pdbx_strand_id
1 'polypeptide(L)'
;MSSFRTRLPLGRSAILFLVAALLLLAQYAMAATPASEAMGGSAGQSVPRVELLSRGFSGALRAVVVPPGESLQPYLSVRESSKEARWFSLGSGLQAPATVSNEGLKAPDQPGIWTLDSAQPGLDAALHAVITPVHFDGSKTHLNGYHIGRWPARAAGRTGRYAPPELFIEVTPRNQDFAVSEHFRLRNFLTKDQADVWPKYLVLDLRLVDKLELVIQELRTLGHPAKGLHVMSGFRTPQYNGPGENGRAKFSRHTYGDAADVWLDDDGDGQMDDLDGNGRIDAKDAEVLAQVVERVEQRVPALTGGCGLYRANPAHGPFVHIDVRGTPARWTRR
;
A
#
# COMPACT_ATOMS: atom_id res chain seq x y z
N MET A 1 44.88 -33.51 57.81
CA MET A 1 44.65 -33.65 59.26
C MET A 1 44.26 -32.29 59.83
N SER A 2 43.16 -32.25 60.59
CA SER A 2 42.64 -31.18 61.47
C SER A 2 42.45 -29.77 60.88
N SER A 3 41.23 -29.30 60.58
CA SER A 3 40.19 -28.81 61.51
C SER A 3 40.68 -27.73 62.48
N PHE A 4 40.28 -26.48 62.23
CA PHE A 4 39.83 -25.53 63.26
C PHE A 4 38.67 -24.69 62.70
N ARG A 5 37.46 -24.94 63.23
CA ARG A 5 36.30 -24.07 63.10
C ARG A 5 36.41 -22.97 64.16
N THR A 6 36.51 -21.72 63.74
CA THR A 6 36.32 -20.56 64.62
C THR A 6 34.92 -20.00 64.36
N ARG A 7 34.02 -20.14 65.33
CA ARG A 7 32.73 -19.43 65.33
C ARG A 7 33.01 -17.98 65.73
N LEU A 8 32.71 -17.03 64.85
CA LEU A 8 32.63 -15.61 65.19
C LEU A 8 31.22 -15.29 65.74
N PRO A 9 31.12 -14.43 66.78
CA PRO A 9 29.85 -14.05 67.39
C PRO A 9 29.15 -13.03 66.50
N LEU A 10 27.87 -13.27 66.19
CA LEU A 10 26.99 -12.26 65.59
C LEU A 10 26.77 -11.14 66.63
N GLY A 11 27.60 -10.10 66.54
CA GLY A 11 27.43 -8.87 67.29
C GLY A 11 26.10 -8.21 66.95
N ARG A 12 25.46 -7.61 67.96
CA ARG A 12 24.14 -6.98 67.91
C ARG A 12 23.95 -5.96 66.75
N SER A 13 25.03 -5.51 66.11
CA SER A 13 24.98 -4.61 64.94
C SER A 13 24.63 -5.30 63.61
N ALA A 14 24.84 -6.61 63.46
CA ALA A 14 24.42 -7.34 62.25
C ALA A 14 22.90 -7.61 62.23
N ILE A 15 22.26 -7.64 63.41
CA ILE A 15 20.81 -7.79 63.55
C ILE A 15 20.09 -6.47 63.20
N LEU A 16 20.67 -5.30 63.52
CA LEU A 16 20.08 -4.02 63.15
C LEU A 16 20.04 -3.78 61.63
N PHE A 17 21.07 -4.22 60.89
CA PHE A 17 21.10 -4.08 59.43
C PHE A 17 20.12 -5.03 58.72
N LEU A 18 19.88 -6.23 59.26
CA LEU A 18 18.89 -7.15 58.70
C LEU A 18 17.43 -6.68 58.96
N VAL A 19 17.17 -6.05 60.11
CA VAL A 19 15.83 -5.52 60.45
C VAL A 19 15.49 -4.28 59.61
N ALA A 20 16.46 -3.38 59.35
CA ALA A 20 16.24 -2.23 58.48
C ALA A 20 16.01 -2.62 57.01
N ALA A 21 16.70 -3.66 56.51
CA ALA A 21 16.50 -4.18 55.16
C ALA A 21 15.14 -4.89 54.98
N LEU A 22 14.67 -5.61 56.01
CA LEU A 22 13.33 -6.24 56.01
C LEU A 22 12.18 -5.21 56.14
N LEU A 23 12.39 -4.10 56.86
CA LEU A 23 11.40 -3.02 56.95
C LEU A 23 11.27 -2.22 55.65
N LEU A 24 12.36 -2.04 54.88
CA LEU A 24 12.29 -1.41 53.55
C LEU A 24 11.61 -2.31 52.50
N LEU A 25 11.81 -3.63 52.58
CA LEU A 25 11.12 -4.60 51.72
C LEU A 25 9.62 -4.73 52.04
N ALA A 26 9.23 -4.57 53.31
CA ALA A 26 7.81 -4.53 53.70
C ALA A 26 7.09 -3.24 53.25
N GLN A 27 7.79 -2.10 53.18
CA GLN A 27 7.21 -0.85 52.65
C GLN A 27 7.03 -0.87 51.13
N TYR A 28 7.85 -1.63 50.38
CA TYR A 28 7.67 -1.82 48.94
C TYR A 28 6.63 -2.90 48.57
N ALA A 29 6.30 -3.82 49.47
CA ALA A 29 5.30 -4.87 49.25
C ALA A 29 3.86 -4.48 49.66
N MET A 30 3.66 -3.33 50.31
CA MET A 30 2.36 -2.86 50.82
C MET A 30 1.78 -1.65 50.07
N ALA A 31 2.37 -1.26 48.93
CA ALA A 31 1.88 -0.17 48.09
C ALA A 31 1.44 -0.69 46.71
N ALA A 32 0.38 -1.50 46.68
CA ALA A 32 -0.54 -1.62 45.53
C ALA A 32 -1.67 -2.63 45.81
N THR A 33 -2.63 -2.22 46.64
CA THR A 33 -4.01 -2.72 46.52
C THR A 33 -4.94 -1.53 46.73
N PRO A 34 -5.39 -0.83 45.68
CA PRO A 34 -6.65 -0.13 45.79
C PRO A 34 -7.75 -1.19 45.77
N ALA A 35 -8.63 -1.06 46.76
CA ALA A 35 -9.77 -1.91 46.99
C ALA A 35 -10.69 -2.03 45.77
N SER A 36 -11.27 -3.22 45.62
CA SER A 36 -12.51 -3.42 44.86
C SER A 36 -13.63 -2.65 45.54
N GLU A 37 -13.73 -1.35 45.28
CA GLU A 37 -14.96 -0.60 45.49
C GLU A 37 -15.84 -0.72 44.25
N ALA A 38 -17.00 -1.34 44.45
CA ALA A 38 -18.11 -1.27 43.51
C ALA A 38 -18.57 0.20 43.39
N MET A 39 -18.07 0.89 42.37
CA MET A 39 -18.64 2.14 41.87
C MET A 39 -19.18 1.90 40.46
N GLY A 40 -20.41 2.39 40.24
CA GLY A 40 -21.27 2.09 39.11
C GLY A 40 -20.56 2.14 37.75
N GLY A 41 -20.93 1.19 36.89
CA GLY A 41 -20.43 1.09 35.52
C GLY A 41 -20.55 2.41 34.78
N SER A 42 -19.41 3.08 34.63
CA SER A 42 -19.15 3.87 33.43
C SER A 42 -19.20 2.84 32.29
N ALA A 43 -20.23 2.96 31.44
CA ALA A 43 -20.28 2.25 30.18
C ALA A 43 -18.95 2.50 29.46
N GLY A 44 -18.10 1.48 29.40
CA GLY A 44 -16.87 1.54 28.62
C GLY A 44 -17.26 1.93 27.20
N GLN A 45 -16.75 3.06 26.72
CA GLN A 45 -16.94 3.48 25.35
C GLN A 45 -16.52 2.32 24.44
N SER A 46 -17.48 1.74 23.72
CA SER A 46 -17.22 0.69 22.75
C SER A 46 -16.46 1.30 21.59
N VAL A 47 -15.14 1.12 21.62
CA VAL A 47 -14.27 1.45 20.49
C VAL A 47 -14.71 0.57 19.31
N PRO A 48 -15.02 1.15 18.14
CA PRO A 48 -15.41 0.35 16.98
C PRO A 48 -14.30 -0.62 16.63
N ARG A 49 -14.57 -1.93 16.73
CA ARG A 49 -13.66 -2.95 16.21
C ARG A 49 -13.92 -3.11 14.71
N VAL A 50 -13.09 -2.44 13.92
CA VAL A 50 -13.04 -2.63 12.47
C VAL A 50 -12.08 -3.75 12.15
N GLU A 51 -12.54 -4.71 11.37
CA GLU A 51 -11.75 -5.83 10.88
C GLU A 51 -11.44 -5.59 9.40
N LEU A 52 -10.15 -5.61 9.08
CA LEU A 52 -9.69 -5.61 7.71
C LEU A 52 -9.87 -7.02 7.14
N LEU A 53 -10.70 -7.15 6.10
CA LEU A 53 -11.04 -8.44 5.54
C LEU A 53 -10.01 -8.94 4.51
N SER A 54 -9.28 -8.04 3.85
CA SER A 54 -8.24 -8.41 2.88
C SER A 54 -7.19 -7.32 2.70
N ARG A 55 -5.94 -7.73 2.46
CA ARG A 55 -4.83 -6.87 1.98
C ARG A 55 -4.42 -7.23 0.54
N GLY A 56 -5.37 -7.74 -0.24
CA GLY A 56 -5.07 -8.36 -1.53
C GLY A 56 -4.50 -9.77 -1.38
N PHE A 57 -4.21 -10.41 -2.51
CA PHE A 57 -3.64 -11.75 -2.59
C PHE A 57 -2.19 -11.80 -2.09
N SER A 58 -1.43 -10.71 -2.20
CA SER A 58 -0.07 -10.56 -1.67
C SER A 58 -0.03 -10.42 -0.15
N GLY A 59 -1.14 -9.99 0.47
CA GLY A 59 -1.16 -9.56 1.87
C GLY A 59 -0.50 -8.21 2.13
N ALA A 60 0.00 -7.52 1.09
CA ALA A 60 0.86 -6.34 1.23
C ALA A 60 0.14 -5.00 1.00
N LEU A 61 -1.11 -5.00 0.51
CA LEU A 61 -1.83 -3.74 0.28
C LEU A 61 -2.11 -3.00 1.60
N ARG A 62 -1.95 -1.68 1.54
CA ARG A 62 -2.15 -0.75 2.66
C ARG A 62 -3.33 0.19 2.44
N ALA A 63 -4.02 0.08 1.31
CA ALA A 63 -5.19 0.87 1.02
C ALA A 63 -6.19 0.15 0.13
N VAL A 64 -7.41 0.68 0.11
CA VAL A 64 -8.45 0.43 -0.90
C VAL A 64 -8.83 1.74 -1.57
N VAL A 65 -9.25 1.67 -2.84
CA VAL A 65 -9.81 2.81 -3.56
C VAL A 65 -11.30 2.58 -3.68
N VAL A 66 -12.10 3.46 -3.08
CA VAL A 66 -13.57 3.33 -3.04
C VAL A 66 -14.18 4.69 -3.39
N PRO A 67 -15.18 4.76 -4.29
CA PRO A 67 -15.81 6.02 -4.63
C PRO A 67 -16.39 6.72 -3.38
N PRO A 68 -16.45 8.06 -3.36
CA PRO A 68 -16.98 8.78 -2.22
C PRO A 68 -18.41 8.35 -1.84
N GLY A 69 -18.65 8.11 -0.55
CA GLY A 69 -19.96 7.70 -0.01
C GLY A 69 -20.37 6.24 -0.27
N GLU A 70 -19.58 5.47 -1.01
CA GLU A 70 -19.85 4.05 -1.28
C GLU A 70 -19.49 3.15 -0.09
N SER A 71 -20.06 1.93 -0.09
CA SER A 71 -19.76 0.93 0.94
C SER A 71 -18.32 0.44 0.85
N LEU A 72 -17.68 0.24 2.00
CA LEU A 72 -16.35 -0.36 2.11
C LEU A 72 -16.38 -1.89 2.12
N GLN A 73 -17.54 -2.52 2.00
CA GLN A 73 -17.61 -3.96 1.76
C GLN A 73 -17.10 -4.30 0.34
N PRO A 74 -16.38 -5.43 0.16
CA PRO A 74 -16.03 -6.45 1.14
C PRO A 74 -14.67 -6.20 1.82
N TYR A 75 -14.13 -4.97 1.79
CA TYR A 75 -12.78 -4.68 2.25
C TYR A 75 -12.68 -4.52 3.77
N LEU A 76 -13.69 -3.91 4.39
CA LEU A 76 -13.72 -3.61 5.82
C LEU A 76 -15.08 -4.02 6.41
N SER A 77 -15.07 -4.79 7.50
CA SER A 77 -16.26 -5.07 8.30
C SER A 77 -16.20 -4.36 9.64
N VAL A 78 -17.36 -3.98 10.16
CA VAL A 78 -17.50 -3.41 11.51
C VAL A 78 -18.20 -4.45 12.36
N ARG A 79 -17.54 -4.93 13.41
CA ARG A 79 -18.13 -5.95 14.31
C ARG A 79 -19.03 -5.35 15.38
N GLU A 80 -18.82 -4.09 15.74
CA GLU A 80 -19.59 -3.39 16.77
C GLU A 80 -19.87 -1.95 16.33
N SER A 81 -21.15 -1.57 16.30
CA SER A 81 -21.53 -0.19 16.00
C SER A 81 -21.02 0.73 17.11
N SER A 82 -20.17 1.69 16.76
CA SER A 82 -19.80 2.79 17.64
C SER A 82 -20.31 4.08 17.03
N LYS A 83 -20.94 4.93 17.87
CA LYS A 83 -21.44 6.24 17.47
C LYS A 83 -20.32 7.29 17.31
N GLU A 84 -19.07 6.92 17.59
CA GLU A 84 -17.95 7.85 17.73
C GLU A 84 -16.81 7.64 16.72
N ALA A 85 -16.96 6.71 15.77
CA ALA A 85 -15.94 6.47 14.75
C ALA A 85 -15.71 7.75 13.89
N ARG A 86 -14.44 8.08 13.63
CA ARG A 86 -14.07 9.26 12.82
C ARG A 86 -13.02 8.90 11.79
N TRP A 87 -13.18 9.50 10.62
CA TRP A 87 -12.20 9.50 9.55
C TRP A 87 -11.23 10.65 9.75
N PHE A 88 -9.95 10.39 9.50
CA PHE A 88 -8.87 11.37 9.53
C PHE A 88 -8.19 11.40 8.18
N SER A 89 -8.17 12.58 7.56
CA SER A 89 -7.53 12.77 6.27
C SER A 89 -6.02 12.97 6.43
N LEU A 90 -5.24 12.14 5.74
CA LEU A 90 -3.79 12.29 5.67
C LEU A 90 -3.43 13.54 4.86
N GLY A 91 -2.64 14.44 5.46
CA GLY A 91 -2.06 15.62 4.82
C GLY A 91 -2.95 16.87 4.80
N SER A 92 -4.26 16.76 5.01
CA SER A 92 -5.19 17.91 5.09
C SER A 92 -5.58 18.25 6.53
N GLY A 93 -5.52 17.29 7.47
CA GLY A 93 -5.98 17.47 8.84
C GLY A 93 -7.51 17.49 8.99
N LEU A 94 -8.25 17.27 7.89
CA LEU A 94 -9.71 17.16 7.92
C LEU A 94 -10.15 15.91 8.69
N GLN A 95 -11.28 16.05 9.36
CA GLN A 95 -11.96 14.94 10.01
C GLN A 95 -13.40 14.85 9.50
N ALA A 96 -13.91 13.63 9.35
CA ALA A 96 -15.30 13.39 8.98
C ALA A 96 -15.91 12.34 9.92
N PRO A 97 -17.22 12.42 10.22
CA PRO A 97 -17.90 11.35 10.93
C PRO A 97 -17.86 10.07 10.09
N ALA A 98 -17.62 8.93 10.74
CA ALA A 98 -17.71 7.63 10.07
C ALA A 98 -19.12 7.08 10.26
N THR A 99 -19.87 6.98 9.16
CA THR A 99 -21.22 6.41 9.15
C THR A 99 -21.14 4.89 9.17
N VAL A 100 -21.42 4.29 10.31
CA VAL A 100 -21.61 2.83 10.46
C VAL A 100 -23.11 2.54 10.36
N SER A 101 -23.52 1.80 9.33
CA SER A 101 -24.90 1.31 9.18
C SER A 101 -24.93 -0.23 9.15
N ASN A 102 -26.12 -0.81 9.07
CA ASN A 102 -26.30 -2.25 8.86
C ASN A 102 -25.70 -2.73 7.52
N GLU A 103 -25.47 -1.81 6.57
CA GLU A 103 -24.83 -2.07 5.27
C GLU A 103 -23.29 -1.99 5.36
N GLY A 104 -22.74 -1.71 6.55
CA GLY A 104 -21.32 -1.56 6.81
C GLY A 104 -20.87 -0.11 6.96
N LEU A 105 -19.55 0.09 6.84
CA LEU A 105 -18.91 1.39 6.90
C LEU A 105 -18.85 2.01 5.50
N LYS A 106 -19.16 3.30 5.37
CA LYS A 106 -19.05 4.04 4.11
C LYS A 106 -17.75 4.81 4.01
N ALA A 107 -17.23 4.92 2.79
CA ALA A 107 -16.10 5.76 2.46
C ALA A 107 -16.45 7.24 2.68
N PRO A 108 -15.50 8.11 3.09
CA PRO A 108 -15.72 9.54 3.19
C PRO A 108 -16.26 10.17 1.90
N ASP A 109 -17.18 11.13 2.02
CA ASP A 109 -17.74 11.84 0.84
C ASP A 109 -16.73 12.80 0.20
N GLN A 110 -15.70 13.19 0.95
CA GLN A 110 -14.66 14.09 0.47
C GLN A 110 -13.48 13.29 -0.11
N PRO A 111 -12.98 13.65 -1.29
CA PRO A 111 -11.77 13.04 -1.85
C PRO A 111 -10.55 13.17 -0.92
N GLY A 112 -9.71 12.15 -0.89
CA GLY A 112 -8.51 12.13 -0.07
C GLY A 112 -8.06 10.73 0.32
N ILE A 113 -7.04 10.67 1.18
CA ILE A 113 -6.58 9.42 1.80
C ILE A 113 -6.97 9.49 3.27
N TRP A 114 -7.70 8.48 3.73
CA TRP A 114 -8.35 8.51 5.03
C TRP A 114 -7.97 7.30 5.86
N THR A 115 -7.74 7.51 7.14
CA THR A 115 -7.61 6.45 8.14
C THR A 115 -8.77 6.55 9.11
N LEU A 116 -9.28 5.38 9.54
CA LEU A 116 -10.27 5.33 10.60
C LEU A 116 -9.56 5.33 11.95
N ASP A 117 -9.98 6.21 12.84
CA ASP A 117 -9.54 6.17 14.24
C ASP A 117 -10.22 5.00 14.95
N SER A 118 -9.44 3.94 15.20
CA SER A 118 -9.79 2.94 16.19
C SER A 118 -9.07 3.34 17.47
N ALA A 119 -9.84 3.70 18.51
CA ALA A 119 -9.34 4.21 19.77
C ALA A 119 -8.57 3.19 20.64
N GLN A 120 -7.55 2.52 20.08
CA GLN A 120 -6.54 1.78 20.83
C GLN A 120 -5.13 2.25 20.45
N PRO A 121 -4.46 2.99 21.36
CA PRO A 121 -3.03 3.26 21.24
C PRO A 121 -2.25 1.94 21.22
N GLY A 122 -1.45 1.71 20.18
CA GLY A 122 -0.61 0.51 20.03
C GLY A 122 -0.78 -0.26 18.71
N LEU A 123 -1.78 0.09 17.89
CA LEU A 123 -1.99 -0.46 16.54
C LEU A 123 -1.27 0.36 15.45
N ASP A 124 -0.02 0.74 15.73
CA ASP A 124 0.75 1.74 14.96
C ASP A 124 1.42 1.19 13.68
N ALA A 125 0.96 0.07 13.11
CA ALA A 125 1.68 -0.59 12.01
C ALA A 125 0.84 -0.99 10.79
N ALA A 126 -0.49 -0.80 10.80
CA ALA A 126 -1.28 -1.45 9.76
C ALA A 126 -2.69 -0.87 9.49
N LEU A 127 -2.97 0.39 9.80
CA LEU A 127 -4.25 0.97 9.38
C LEU A 127 -4.34 0.96 7.85
N HIS A 128 -5.31 0.21 7.34
CA HIS A 128 -5.58 0.13 5.91
C HIS A 128 -6.36 1.38 5.52
N ALA A 129 -5.75 2.24 4.70
CA ALA A 129 -6.34 3.51 4.32
C ALA A 129 -7.49 3.32 3.33
N VAL A 130 -8.43 4.25 3.35
CA VAL A 130 -9.44 4.40 2.31
C VAL A 130 -9.06 5.60 1.45
N ILE A 131 -8.85 5.37 0.16
CA ILE A 131 -8.62 6.41 -0.83
C ILE A 131 -9.95 6.70 -1.51
N THR A 132 -10.45 7.93 -1.37
CA THR A 132 -11.64 8.42 -2.04
C THR A 132 -11.23 9.28 -3.23
N PRO A 133 -11.52 8.86 -4.47
CA PRO A 133 -11.12 9.58 -5.67
C PRO A 133 -12.03 10.78 -5.98
N VAL A 134 -11.55 11.66 -6.85
CA VAL A 134 -12.29 12.76 -7.48
C VAL A 134 -12.95 12.28 -8.77
N HIS A 135 -14.17 12.75 -9.05
CA HIS A 135 -14.87 12.47 -10.30
C HIS A 135 -14.37 13.39 -11.45
N PHE A 136 -14.16 12.80 -12.62
CA PHE A 136 -13.81 13.49 -13.86
C PHE A 136 -14.52 12.85 -15.05
N ASP A 137 -15.56 13.52 -15.56
CA ASP A 137 -16.39 13.04 -16.67
C ASP A 137 -15.72 13.09 -18.05
N GLY A 138 -14.53 13.71 -18.16
CA GLY A 138 -13.81 13.90 -19.42
C GLY A 138 -14.48 14.88 -20.39
N SER A 139 -15.45 15.69 -19.95
CA SER A 139 -16.02 16.80 -20.73
C SER A 139 -14.94 17.85 -21.04
N LYS A 140 -14.06 18.10 -20.06
CA LYS A 140 -12.86 18.94 -20.16
C LYS A 140 -11.61 18.10 -20.40
N THR A 141 -10.50 18.76 -20.67
CA THR A 141 -9.17 18.12 -20.79
C THR A 141 -8.29 18.32 -19.56
N HIS A 142 -8.69 19.20 -18.64
CA HIS A 142 -7.94 19.53 -17.44
C HIS A 142 -8.80 19.34 -16.20
N LEU A 143 -8.15 18.97 -15.10
CA LEU A 143 -8.72 18.95 -13.75
C LEU A 143 -7.78 19.75 -12.83
N ASN A 144 -8.27 20.84 -12.24
CA ASN A 144 -7.49 21.73 -11.35
C ASN A 144 -6.11 22.12 -11.92
N GLY A 145 -6.06 22.45 -13.20
CA GLY A 145 -4.83 22.87 -13.90
C GLY A 145 -3.98 21.71 -14.45
N TYR A 146 -4.18 20.47 -13.99
CA TYR A 146 -3.48 19.29 -14.51
C TYR A 146 -4.06 18.85 -15.85
N HIS A 147 -3.23 18.77 -16.90
CA HIS A 147 -3.64 18.38 -18.24
C HIS A 147 -3.72 16.86 -18.37
N ILE A 148 -4.96 16.35 -18.38
CA ILE A 148 -5.25 14.92 -18.55
C ILE A 148 -5.35 14.59 -20.06
N GLY A 149 -5.99 15.45 -20.85
CA GLY A 149 -6.26 15.21 -22.26
C GLY A 149 -7.56 14.46 -22.50
N ARG A 150 -7.69 13.81 -23.67
CA ARG A 150 -8.91 13.08 -24.07
C ARG A 150 -8.60 11.61 -24.33
N TRP A 151 -9.36 10.69 -23.73
CA TRP A 151 -9.26 9.27 -24.06
C TRP A 151 -9.68 9.03 -25.50
N PRO A 152 -8.80 8.47 -26.37
CA PRO A 152 -9.20 8.07 -27.72
C PRO A 152 -10.34 7.04 -27.73
N ALA A 153 -10.44 6.27 -26.64
CA ALA A 153 -11.48 5.28 -26.41
C ALA A 153 -12.90 5.87 -26.38
N ARG A 154 -13.06 7.12 -25.92
CA ARG A 154 -14.36 7.81 -25.90
C ARG A 154 -14.89 8.02 -27.33
N ALA A 155 -14.05 8.58 -28.20
CA ALA A 155 -14.40 8.78 -29.61
C ALA A 155 -14.60 7.45 -30.36
N ALA A 156 -13.88 6.41 -29.96
CA ALA A 156 -14.00 5.07 -30.53
C ALA A 156 -15.17 4.24 -29.94
N GLY A 157 -15.99 4.79 -29.04
CA GLY A 157 -17.14 4.10 -28.45
C GLY A 157 -16.77 2.84 -27.67
N ARG A 158 -15.57 2.79 -27.07
CA ARG A 158 -15.12 1.61 -26.29
C ARG A 158 -15.82 1.55 -24.95
N THR A 159 -16.21 0.34 -24.54
CA THR A 159 -16.94 0.07 -23.29
C THR A 159 -16.18 -0.93 -22.41
N GLY A 160 -16.74 -1.24 -21.23
CA GLY A 160 -16.16 -2.20 -20.28
C GLY A 160 -14.76 -1.78 -19.83
N ARG A 161 -13.80 -2.71 -19.87
CA ARG A 161 -12.41 -2.45 -19.43
C ARG A 161 -11.66 -1.40 -20.26
N TYR A 162 -12.19 -0.98 -21.40
CA TYR A 162 -11.64 0.10 -22.23
C TYR A 162 -12.49 1.39 -22.19
N ALA A 163 -13.52 1.46 -21.34
CA ALA A 163 -14.21 2.71 -21.06
C ALA A 163 -13.23 3.71 -20.37
N PRO A 164 -13.27 5.01 -20.72
CA PRO A 164 -12.49 6.02 -20.02
C PRO A 164 -12.76 5.97 -18.51
N PRO A 165 -11.73 5.99 -17.65
CA PRO A 165 -11.92 6.12 -16.22
C PRO A 165 -12.59 7.45 -15.86
N GLU A 166 -13.45 7.44 -14.85
CA GLU A 166 -14.16 8.64 -14.37
C GLU A 166 -13.78 9.00 -12.92
N LEU A 167 -12.94 8.19 -12.27
CA LEU A 167 -12.50 8.37 -10.89
C LEU A 167 -10.98 8.43 -10.82
N PHE A 168 -10.46 9.51 -10.24
CA PHE A 168 -9.03 9.81 -10.18
C PHE A 168 -8.59 10.05 -8.75
N ILE A 169 -7.49 9.42 -8.35
CA ILE A 169 -6.83 9.69 -7.09
C ILE A 169 -6.14 11.06 -7.21
N GLU A 170 -6.47 11.98 -6.32
CA GLU A 170 -5.78 13.26 -6.19
C GLU A 170 -4.46 13.07 -5.42
N VAL A 171 -3.37 13.43 -6.08
CA VAL A 171 -2.02 13.35 -5.53
C VAL A 171 -1.45 14.75 -5.37
N THR A 172 -1.09 15.09 -4.13
CA THR A 172 -0.54 16.36 -3.72
C THR A 172 0.91 16.19 -3.27
N PRO A 173 1.70 17.28 -3.14
CA PRO A 173 3.04 17.19 -2.58
C PRO A 173 3.08 16.55 -1.18
N ARG A 174 2.00 16.65 -0.41
CA ARG A 174 1.90 16.14 0.96
C ARG A 174 1.57 14.64 1.03
N ASN A 175 0.92 14.07 0.03
CA ASN A 175 0.43 12.69 0.06
C ASN A 175 1.08 11.77 -0.99
N GLN A 176 1.88 12.30 -1.93
CA GLN A 176 2.54 11.53 -2.99
C GLN A 176 3.40 10.36 -2.46
N ASP A 177 3.86 10.49 -1.22
CA ASP A 177 4.72 9.50 -0.56
C ASP A 177 3.94 8.44 0.21
N PHE A 178 2.61 8.51 0.21
CA PHE A 178 1.75 7.50 0.83
C PHE A 178 2.06 6.12 0.24
N ALA A 179 2.38 5.17 1.11
CA ALA A 179 2.66 3.78 0.76
C ALA A 179 1.34 3.04 0.52
N VAL A 180 1.03 2.74 -0.74
CA VAL A 180 -0.16 1.98 -1.14
C VAL A 180 0.00 0.48 -0.89
N SER A 181 1.25 0.02 -0.78
CA SER A 181 1.63 -1.35 -0.41
C SER A 181 2.96 -1.36 0.33
N GLU A 182 3.57 -2.52 0.54
CA GLU A 182 4.87 -2.66 1.19
C GLU A 182 6.00 -1.97 0.40
N HIS A 183 6.04 -2.15 -0.92
CA HIS A 183 7.11 -1.66 -1.78
C HIS A 183 6.73 -0.46 -2.64
N PHE A 184 5.44 -0.12 -2.75
CA PHE A 184 4.98 0.93 -3.67
C PHE A 184 4.28 2.10 -2.97
N ARG A 185 4.54 3.30 -3.49
CA ARG A 185 3.93 4.58 -3.11
C ARG A 185 3.16 5.18 -4.28
N LEU A 186 2.24 6.11 -4.01
CA LEU A 186 1.48 6.80 -5.06
C LEU A 186 2.40 7.44 -6.12
N ARG A 187 3.49 8.08 -5.70
CA ARG A 187 4.44 8.73 -6.61
C ARG A 187 5.06 7.79 -7.64
N ASN A 188 5.18 6.49 -7.35
CA ASN A 188 5.76 5.54 -8.29
C ASN A 188 4.91 5.39 -9.56
N PHE A 189 3.61 5.71 -9.49
CA PHE A 189 2.68 5.56 -10.61
C PHE A 189 2.29 6.89 -11.28
N LEU A 190 2.87 8.02 -10.88
CA LEU A 190 2.57 9.31 -11.50
C LEU A 190 3.05 9.38 -12.95
N THR A 191 2.28 10.10 -13.77
CA THR A 191 2.73 10.45 -15.13
C THR A 191 3.93 11.40 -15.06
N LYS A 192 4.88 11.23 -15.99
CA LYS A 192 6.20 11.88 -15.95
C LYS A 192 6.28 13.24 -16.67
N ASP A 193 5.14 13.85 -16.99
CA ASP A 193 5.06 15.22 -17.51
C ASP A 193 4.58 16.21 -16.44
N GLN A 194 4.61 17.49 -16.78
CA GLN A 194 4.03 18.56 -15.96
C GLN A 194 4.59 18.59 -14.54
N ALA A 195 5.92 18.53 -14.39
CA ALA A 195 6.61 18.41 -13.09
C ALA A 195 6.10 19.42 -12.05
N ASP A 196 5.95 20.68 -12.44
CA ASP A 196 5.59 21.80 -11.56
C ASP A 196 4.08 22.00 -11.35
N VAL A 197 3.23 21.15 -11.95
CA VAL A 197 1.77 21.25 -11.82
C VAL A 197 1.28 20.36 -10.68
N TRP A 198 0.53 20.96 -9.76
CA TRP A 198 -0.11 20.31 -8.62
C TRP A 198 -1.52 20.87 -8.38
N PRO A 199 -2.47 20.05 -7.88
CA PRO A 199 -2.34 18.60 -7.67
C PRO A 199 -2.20 17.81 -8.98
N LYS A 200 -1.71 16.58 -8.89
CA LYS A 200 -1.68 15.59 -9.98
C LYS A 200 -2.83 14.61 -9.80
N TYR A 201 -3.22 13.95 -10.89
CA TYR A 201 -4.31 12.99 -10.88
C TYR A 201 -3.91 11.70 -11.58
N LEU A 202 -4.18 10.57 -10.93
CA LEU A 202 -3.90 9.25 -11.51
C LEU A 202 -5.05 8.28 -11.29
N VAL A 203 -5.15 7.30 -12.17
CA VAL A 203 -5.97 6.10 -11.96
C VAL A 203 -5.01 4.99 -11.55
N LEU A 204 -5.36 4.23 -10.49
CA LEU A 204 -4.57 3.10 -10.04
C LEU A 204 -5.48 1.94 -9.66
N ASP A 205 -5.43 0.88 -10.45
CA ASP A 205 -6.07 -0.38 -10.11
C ASP A 205 -5.16 -1.13 -9.13
N LEU A 206 -5.57 -1.23 -7.86
CA LEU A 206 -4.74 -1.87 -6.84
C LEU A 206 -4.49 -3.36 -7.07
N ARG A 207 -5.21 -4.02 -8.00
CA ARG A 207 -4.85 -5.37 -8.46
C ARG A 207 -3.52 -5.40 -9.18
N LEU A 208 -3.14 -4.33 -9.88
CA LEU A 208 -1.80 -4.19 -10.46
C LEU A 208 -0.76 -4.17 -9.35
N VAL A 209 -0.96 -3.33 -8.33
CA VAL A 209 -0.04 -3.21 -7.19
C VAL A 209 0.11 -4.55 -6.47
N ASP A 210 -1.01 -5.23 -6.22
CA ASP A 210 -1.05 -6.55 -5.58
C ASP A 210 -0.28 -7.61 -6.40
N LYS A 211 -0.41 -7.57 -7.74
CA LYS A 211 0.35 -8.43 -8.64
C LYS A 211 1.86 -8.12 -8.60
N LEU A 212 2.25 -6.85 -8.57
CA LEU A 212 3.66 -6.46 -8.50
C LEU A 212 4.29 -6.91 -7.16
N GLU A 213 3.55 -6.84 -6.06
CA GLU A 213 3.96 -7.39 -4.76
C GLU A 213 4.15 -8.91 -4.84
N LEU A 214 3.23 -9.64 -5.49
CA LEU A 214 3.40 -11.09 -5.72
C LEU A 214 4.59 -11.43 -6.61
N VAL A 215 4.91 -10.59 -7.60
CA VAL A 215 6.12 -10.75 -8.44
C VAL A 215 7.39 -10.60 -7.59
N ILE A 216 7.44 -9.60 -6.70
CA ILE A 216 8.56 -9.46 -5.75
C ILE A 216 8.68 -10.70 -4.87
N GLN A 217 7.56 -11.19 -4.30
CA GLN A 217 7.56 -12.38 -3.47
C GLN A 217 8.03 -13.63 -4.22
N GLU A 218 7.60 -13.81 -5.48
CA GLU A 218 8.02 -14.94 -6.31
C GLU A 218 9.47 -14.83 -6.77
N LEU A 219 10.01 -13.63 -7.01
CA LEU A 219 11.46 -13.46 -7.22
C LEU A 219 12.26 -13.90 -5.99
N ARG A 220 11.77 -13.59 -4.77
CA ARG A 220 12.38 -14.03 -3.52
C ARG A 220 12.36 -15.55 -3.36
N THR A 221 11.27 -16.23 -3.75
CA THR A 221 11.22 -17.70 -3.69
C THR A 221 12.19 -18.37 -4.67
N LEU A 222 12.55 -17.68 -5.76
CA LEU A 222 13.55 -18.12 -6.73
C LEU A 222 14.99 -17.76 -6.34
N GLY A 223 15.20 -17.06 -5.21
CA GLY A 223 16.52 -16.77 -4.65
C GLY A 223 17.09 -15.39 -4.98
N HIS A 224 16.32 -14.52 -5.64
CA HIS A 224 16.70 -13.11 -5.81
C HIS A 224 16.42 -12.32 -4.52
N PRO A 225 17.23 -11.30 -4.16
CA PRO A 225 16.94 -10.48 -2.98
C PRO A 225 15.59 -9.74 -3.10
N ALA A 226 15.34 -9.17 -4.29
CA ALA A 226 14.14 -8.46 -4.69
C ALA A 226 13.62 -7.49 -3.61
N LYS A 227 14.39 -6.44 -3.33
CA LYS A 227 14.07 -5.37 -2.37
C LYS A 227 12.93 -4.47 -2.84
N GLY A 228 12.61 -4.49 -4.13
CA GLY A 228 11.49 -3.78 -4.74
C GLY A 228 11.51 -3.90 -6.25
N LEU A 229 10.55 -3.29 -6.95
CA LEU A 229 10.62 -3.11 -8.40
C LEU A 229 10.71 -1.61 -8.71
N HIS A 230 11.60 -1.23 -9.62
CA HIS A 230 11.58 0.09 -10.20
C HIS A 230 10.35 0.22 -11.11
N VAL A 231 9.56 1.29 -10.93
CA VAL A 231 8.43 1.62 -11.81
C VAL A 231 8.88 2.69 -12.81
N MET A 232 9.26 2.25 -14.00
CA MET A 232 9.65 3.15 -15.09
C MET A 232 8.47 4.01 -15.54
N SER A 233 7.28 3.42 -15.57
CA SER A 233 6.08 4.11 -15.99
C SER A 233 4.86 3.43 -15.41
N GLY A 234 4.10 4.13 -14.58
CA GLY A 234 2.78 3.70 -14.12
C GLY A 234 1.67 4.31 -14.98
N PHE A 235 0.76 5.04 -14.35
CA PHE A 235 -0.34 5.71 -15.04
C PHE A 235 0.18 6.75 -16.04
N ARG A 236 -0.45 6.79 -17.21
CA ARG A 236 -0.21 7.82 -18.24
C ARG A 236 -1.50 8.56 -18.50
N THR A 237 -1.49 9.88 -18.36
CA THR A 237 -2.58 10.70 -18.92
C THR A 237 -2.71 10.42 -20.42
N PRO A 238 -3.91 10.48 -21.00
CA PRO A 238 -4.08 10.40 -22.45
C PRO A 238 -3.21 11.39 -23.22
N GLN A 239 -3.05 12.60 -22.67
CA GLN A 239 -2.15 13.60 -23.24
C GLN A 239 -0.71 13.10 -23.31
N TYR A 240 -0.19 12.55 -22.21
CA TYR A 240 1.16 12.02 -22.17
C TYR A 240 1.32 10.78 -23.07
N ASN A 241 0.33 9.88 -23.07
CA ASN A 241 0.38 8.69 -23.92
C ASN A 241 0.39 9.04 -25.42
N GLY A 242 -0.31 10.11 -25.80
CA GLY A 242 -0.44 10.56 -27.18
C GLY A 242 -1.32 9.63 -28.03
N PRO A 243 -1.35 9.85 -29.37
CA PRO A 243 -2.23 9.12 -30.29
C PRO A 243 -1.83 7.65 -30.52
N GLY A 244 -0.62 7.25 -30.08
CA GLY A 244 -0.09 5.90 -30.23
C GLY A 244 1.13 5.83 -31.15
N GLU A 245 2.22 6.51 -30.77
CA GLU A 245 3.47 6.60 -31.53
C GLU A 245 4.67 6.28 -30.63
N ASN A 246 5.86 6.07 -31.20
CA ASN A 246 7.11 5.79 -30.47
C ASN A 246 7.00 4.63 -29.46
N GLY A 247 6.40 3.51 -29.90
CA GLY A 247 6.24 2.31 -29.07
C GLY A 247 5.02 2.32 -28.14
N ARG A 248 4.23 3.41 -28.12
CA ARG A 248 3.01 3.50 -27.31
C ARG A 248 1.79 3.08 -28.13
N ALA A 249 0.90 2.28 -27.54
CA ALA A 249 -0.38 1.93 -28.16
C ALA A 249 -1.44 3.01 -27.94
N LYS A 250 -2.30 3.23 -28.93
CA LYS A 250 -3.44 4.18 -28.86
C LYS A 250 -4.39 3.91 -27.67
N PHE A 251 -4.63 2.64 -27.37
CA PHE A 251 -5.47 2.19 -26.25
C PHE A 251 -4.63 1.51 -25.17
N SER A 252 -3.47 2.11 -24.85
CA SER A 252 -2.53 1.58 -23.87
C SER A 252 -3.17 1.40 -22.49
N ARG A 253 -2.91 0.24 -21.85
CA ARG A 253 -3.37 -0.08 -20.49
C ARG A 253 -2.88 0.91 -19.42
N HIS A 254 -1.73 1.56 -19.64
CA HIS A 254 -1.26 2.64 -18.74
C HIS A 254 -2.27 3.78 -18.58
N THR A 255 -3.09 4.05 -19.59
CA THR A 255 -4.12 5.11 -19.53
C THR A 255 -5.37 4.70 -18.75
N TYR A 256 -5.44 3.46 -18.27
CA TYR A 256 -6.54 2.93 -17.46
C TYR A 256 -6.09 2.62 -16.02
N GLY A 257 -4.82 2.92 -15.68
CA GLY A 257 -4.29 2.74 -14.32
C GLY A 257 -3.99 1.30 -13.93
N ASP A 258 -4.02 0.37 -14.89
CA ASP A 258 -3.89 -1.06 -14.63
C ASP A 258 -2.64 -1.68 -15.26
N ALA A 259 -1.67 -0.85 -15.67
CA ALA A 259 -0.38 -1.28 -16.19
C ALA A 259 0.81 -0.51 -15.61
N ALA A 260 1.95 -1.20 -15.53
CA ALA A 260 3.24 -0.62 -15.22
C ALA A 260 4.35 -1.23 -16.08
N ASP A 261 5.34 -0.42 -16.42
CA ASP A 261 6.62 -0.85 -16.99
C ASP A 261 7.63 -0.89 -15.84
N VAL A 262 8.22 -2.06 -15.58
CA VAL A 262 9.03 -2.33 -14.38
C VAL A 262 10.30 -3.14 -14.66
N TRP A 263 11.26 -3.06 -13.74
CA TRP A 263 12.42 -3.93 -13.63
C TRP A 263 12.87 -4.10 -12.18
N LEU A 264 13.71 -5.11 -11.90
CA LEU A 264 14.39 -5.28 -10.61
C LEU A 264 15.70 -4.48 -10.63
N ASP A 265 15.95 -3.68 -9.61
CA ASP A 265 17.10 -2.76 -9.47
C ASP A 265 17.51 -2.71 -7.99
N ASP A 266 18.07 -3.82 -7.50
CA ASP A 266 18.38 -3.98 -6.07
C ASP A 266 19.64 -3.23 -5.64
N ASP A 267 20.52 -2.90 -6.58
CA ASP A 267 21.74 -2.12 -6.36
C ASP A 267 21.57 -0.61 -6.58
N GLY A 268 20.49 -0.19 -7.25
CA GLY A 268 20.10 1.21 -7.42
C GLY A 268 20.88 1.92 -8.52
N ASP A 269 21.49 1.20 -9.45
CA ASP A 269 22.26 1.79 -10.57
C ASP A 269 21.37 2.32 -11.71
N GLY A 270 20.05 2.06 -11.63
CA GLY A 270 19.06 2.53 -12.60
C GLY A 270 18.90 1.60 -13.81
N GLN A 271 19.51 0.41 -13.78
CA GLN A 271 19.38 -0.64 -14.77
C GLN A 271 18.66 -1.86 -14.17
N MET A 272 18.31 -2.80 -15.04
CA MET A 272 17.82 -4.10 -14.60
C MET A 272 18.98 -4.94 -14.06
N ASP A 273 18.76 -5.61 -12.93
CA ASP A 273 19.69 -6.61 -12.41
C ASP A 273 19.87 -7.78 -13.40
N ASP A 274 21.05 -8.43 -13.38
CA ASP A 274 21.33 -9.67 -14.10
C ASP A 274 20.57 -10.84 -13.44
N LEU A 275 19.33 -11.06 -13.88
CA LEU A 275 18.40 -12.03 -13.32
C LEU A 275 18.69 -13.45 -13.80
N ASP A 276 19.29 -13.62 -14.98
CA ASP A 276 19.65 -14.96 -15.47
C ASP A 276 21.07 -15.40 -15.06
N GLY A 277 21.86 -14.49 -14.49
CA GLY A 277 23.19 -14.75 -13.92
C GLY A 277 24.28 -14.95 -14.99
N ASN A 278 24.07 -14.46 -16.21
CA ASN A 278 24.99 -14.66 -17.33
C ASN A 278 26.08 -13.56 -17.44
N GLY A 279 26.03 -12.54 -16.58
CA GLY A 279 26.94 -11.40 -16.54
C GLY A 279 26.60 -10.28 -17.53
N ARG A 280 25.38 -10.24 -18.09
CA ARG A 280 24.93 -9.23 -19.06
C ARG A 280 23.52 -8.78 -18.70
N ILE A 281 23.28 -7.47 -18.84
CA ILE A 281 21.95 -6.88 -18.69
C ILE A 281 21.29 -6.82 -20.08
N ASP A 282 20.43 -7.78 -20.38
CA ASP A 282 19.78 -7.91 -21.69
C ASP A 282 18.33 -8.42 -21.64
N ALA A 283 17.81 -8.87 -22.79
CA ALA A 283 16.43 -9.31 -22.91
C ALA A 283 16.13 -10.58 -22.09
N LYS A 284 17.13 -11.39 -21.77
CA LYS A 284 16.98 -12.63 -21.02
C LYS A 284 16.61 -12.36 -19.56
N ASP A 285 17.09 -11.27 -18.98
CA ASP A 285 16.68 -10.84 -17.64
C ASP A 285 15.18 -10.52 -17.62
N ALA A 286 14.70 -9.80 -18.64
CA ALA A 286 13.29 -9.54 -18.82
C ALA A 286 12.48 -10.84 -19.06
N GLU A 287 13.07 -11.88 -19.66
CA GLU A 287 12.45 -13.21 -19.77
C GLU A 287 12.28 -13.90 -18.42
N VAL A 288 13.26 -13.80 -17.51
CA VAL A 288 13.13 -14.31 -16.13
C VAL A 288 11.95 -13.64 -15.42
N LEU A 289 11.88 -12.31 -15.49
CA LEU A 289 10.78 -11.56 -14.87
C LEU A 289 9.41 -11.90 -15.51
N ALA A 290 9.36 -12.12 -16.82
CA ALA A 290 8.14 -12.55 -17.50
C ALA A 290 7.68 -13.95 -17.05
N GLN A 291 8.59 -14.89 -16.84
CA GLN A 291 8.28 -16.23 -16.30
C GLN A 291 7.73 -16.15 -14.88
N VAL A 292 8.27 -15.23 -14.05
CA VAL A 292 7.72 -14.96 -12.72
C VAL A 292 6.28 -14.46 -12.80
N VAL A 293 5.98 -13.53 -13.70
CA VAL A 293 4.62 -13.03 -13.93
C VAL A 293 3.67 -14.18 -14.30
N GLU A 294 4.11 -15.12 -15.13
CA GLU A 294 3.30 -16.28 -15.51
C GLU A 294 3.01 -17.21 -14.33
N ARG A 295 3.99 -17.47 -13.45
CA ARG A 295 3.79 -18.24 -12.22
C ARG A 295 2.78 -17.58 -11.29
N VAL A 296 2.87 -16.25 -11.14
CA VAL A 296 1.91 -15.46 -10.35
C VAL A 296 0.50 -15.56 -10.93
N GLU A 297 0.33 -15.41 -12.25
CA GLU A 297 -0.98 -15.51 -12.89
C GLU A 297 -1.59 -16.92 -12.81
N GLN A 298 -0.76 -17.97 -12.89
CA GLN A 298 -1.21 -19.36 -12.69
C GLN A 298 -1.74 -19.59 -11.26
N ARG A 299 -1.05 -19.04 -10.26
CA ARG A 299 -1.43 -19.15 -8.85
C ARG A 299 -2.61 -18.24 -8.49
N VAL A 300 -2.73 -17.08 -9.14
CA VAL A 300 -3.78 -16.09 -8.88
C VAL A 300 -4.43 -15.64 -10.20
N PRO A 301 -5.32 -16.46 -10.80
CA PRO A 301 -5.94 -16.15 -12.10
C PRO A 301 -6.73 -14.84 -12.13
N ALA A 302 -7.19 -14.36 -10.98
CA ALA A 302 -7.89 -13.08 -10.84
C ALA A 302 -7.03 -11.85 -11.25
N LEU A 303 -5.70 -11.98 -11.27
CA LEU A 303 -4.73 -10.94 -11.62
C LEU A 303 -4.18 -11.09 -13.06
N THR A 304 -4.81 -11.93 -13.88
CA THR A 304 -4.41 -12.17 -15.28
C THR A 304 -4.41 -10.87 -16.10
N GLY A 305 -3.37 -10.68 -16.91
CA GLY A 305 -3.32 -9.61 -17.89
C GLY A 305 -2.20 -9.75 -18.92
N GLY A 306 -1.75 -8.61 -19.42
CA GLY A 306 -0.67 -8.49 -20.39
C GLY A 306 0.71 -8.55 -19.75
N CYS A 307 1.65 -9.17 -20.44
CA CYS A 307 3.08 -9.17 -20.13
C CYS A 307 3.86 -8.92 -21.43
N GLY A 308 4.68 -7.88 -21.46
CA GLY A 308 5.40 -7.43 -22.65
C GLY A 308 6.88 -7.23 -22.38
N LEU A 309 7.75 -7.86 -23.16
CA LEU A 309 9.20 -7.78 -22.97
C LEU A 309 9.78 -6.72 -23.89
N TYR A 310 10.60 -5.83 -23.34
CA TYR A 310 11.26 -4.76 -24.07
C TYR A 310 12.75 -4.81 -23.84
N ARG A 311 13.50 -4.73 -24.95
CA ARG A 311 14.95 -4.67 -24.92
C ARG A 311 15.44 -3.30 -24.46
N ALA A 312 16.68 -3.28 -23.98
CA ALA A 312 17.42 -2.04 -23.79
C ALA A 312 17.52 -1.25 -25.10
N ASN A 313 17.50 0.07 -24.96
CA ASN A 313 17.81 1.01 -26.03
C ASN A 313 18.62 2.19 -25.44
N PRO A 314 19.00 3.21 -26.23
CA PRO A 314 19.81 4.32 -25.72
C PRO A 314 19.16 5.15 -24.58
N ALA A 315 17.84 5.04 -24.36
CA ALA A 315 17.12 5.80 -23.36
C ALA A 315 16.90 5.03 -22.04
N HIS A 316 16.91 3.69 -22.07
CA HIS A 316 16.66 2.86 -20.88
C HIS A 316 17.17 1.41 -21.08
N GLY A 317 17.42 0.72 -19.97
CA GLY A 317 17.70 -0.73 -19.93
C GLY A 317 16.49 -1.59 -20.35
N PRO A 318 16.63 -2.94 -20.30
CA PRO A 318 15.51 -3.82 -20.56
C PRO A 318 14.45 -3.67 -19.46
N PHE A 319 13.19 -3.88 -19.81
CA PHE A 319 12.08 -3.81 -18.86
C PHE A 319 10.93 -4.72 -19.26
N VAL A 320 10.01 -4.95 -18.32
CA VAL A 320 8.79 -5.72 -18.55
C VAL A 320 7.57 -4.83 -18.31
N HIS A 321 6.69 -4.77 -19.31
CA HIS A 321 5.32 -4.29 -19.17
C HIS A 321 4.51 -5.36 -18.45
N ILE A 322 3.78 -4.98 -17.40
CA ILE A 322 2.84 -5.84 -16.66
C ILE A 322 1.50 -5.12 -16.55
N ASP A 323 0.39 -5.79 -16.83
CA ASP A 323 -0.94 -5.26 -16.54
C ASP A 323 -1.92 -6.32 -16.02
N VAL A 324 -3.10 -5.87 -15.62
CA VAL A 324 -4.22 -6.69 -15.09
C VAL A 324 -5.49 -6.54 -15.93
N ARG A 325 -5.34 -6.46 -17.27
CA ARG A 325 -6.46 -6.27 -18.22
C ARG A 325 -7.52 -7.36 -18.20
N GLY A 326 -7.30 -8.47 -17.48
CA GLY A 326 -8.25 -9.57 -17.30
C GLY A 326 -8.18 -10.65 -18.38
N THR A 327 -7.30 -10.51 -19.36
CA THR A 327 -7.08 -11.49 -20.43
C THR A 327 -5.59 -11.57 -20.75
N PRO A 328 -5.03 -12.77 -20.98
CA PRO A 328 -3.64 -12.91 -21.36
C PRO A 328 -3.30 -12.15 -22.63
N ALA A 329 -2.17 -11.45 -22.63
CA ALA A 329 -1.54 -10.92 -23.82
C ALA A 329 -0.02 -11.02 -23.64
N ARG A 330 0.70 -11.48 -24.66
CA ARG A 330 2.16 -11.65 -24.64
C ARG A 330 2.75 -11.04 -25.90
N TRP A 331 3.81 -10.26 -25.74
CA TRP A 331 4.54 -9.70 -26.87
C TRP A 331 5.99 -9.43 -26.50
N THR A 332 6.83 -9.39 -27.53
CA THR A 332 8.23 -8.98 -27.40
C THR A 332 8.47 -7.86 -28.38
N ARG A 333 8.99 -6.74 -27.89
CA ARG A 333 9.44 -5.61 -28.69
C ARG A 333 10.96 -5.69 -28.81
N ARG A 334 11.38 -6.00 -30.04
CA ARG A 334 12.78 -6.10 -30.43
C ARG A 334 13.42 -4.74 -30.64
#